data_AF-A0A0T9MYI7-F1
#
_entry.id   AF-A0A0T9MYI7-F1
#
_cell.length_a   1.000
_cell.length_b   1.000
_cell.length_c   1.000
_cell.angle_alpha   90.00
_cell.angle_beta   90.00
_cell.angle_gamma   90.00
#
_symmetry.space_group_name_H-M   'P 1'
#
loop_
_entity.id
_entity.type
_entity.pdbx_description
1 polymer ?
#
loop_
_entity_poly.entity_id
_entity_poly.type
_entity_poly.pdbx_seq_one_letter_code
_entity_poly.pdbx_strand_id
1 'polypeptide(L)'
;MKTLELLSVGIDIGTTTTQVIFSRLSLVNRASISQVPRYEFVKREIIWQSPVLFTPVDFAGFLREEELLALVLAQYQAAGIAPETIDSGAIIITGETAKTRNARPAIVALSQRLGDFVVATAGPHLESIIAGFGSGAQTLSEQKMARVLNIDIGGGTANYVLFEAGRVISSACLNVGGRLLETRSDGHVLRAHPAGQWIADSLFGAGVNVENLTVIQLNQIAARMAQLLLEVFNGAPSSLAQRLLMTDALPVCDSLYALTLSGGVGECFRAGENDNPFRFGDIGPLLAQAIHNDPGFAALPVQVPNQTVRATVIGAGAHTLSLSGSTIWLDGLSLPIRNIPVVHPAGGNAALLVDEWLQALTQMDLQPQQDLYALALPTELPVSYASVQQCIEALQTFCAHFPNPHPLLVVACQDFGKALGMLLRPMMAQRQLAVIDEVITRTGDYIDIGTPLFGGAVVPVTVKSLAFPS
;
A
#
# COMPACT_ATOMS: atom_id res chain seq x y z
N MET A 1 -14.65 -19.34 23.03
CA MET A 1 -13.37 -18.76 22.57
C MET A 1 -13.23 -17.38 23.16
N LYS A 2 -12.06 -17.00 23.67
CA LYS A 2 -11.82 -15.67 24.25
C LYS A 2 -11.44 -14.72 23.12
N THR A 3 -12.25 -13.70 22.88
CA THR A 3 -11.96 -12.65 21.90
C THR A 3 -11.17 -11.54 22.60
N LEU A 4 -10.06 -11.11 22.00
CA LEU A 4 -9.30 -9.94 22.42
C LEU A 4 -9.74 -8.75 21.57
N GLU A 5 -9.95 -7.59 22.18
CA GLU A 5 -10.25 -6.35 21.47
C GLU A 5 -9.07 -5.39 21.62
N LEU A 6 -8.69 -4.74 20.52
CA LEU A 6 -7.63 -3.74 20.47
C LEU A 6 -8.13 -2.47 19.78
N LEU A 7 -7.61 -1.32 20.21
CA LEU A 7 -7.78 -0.04 19.56
C LEU A 7 -6.60 0.21 18.62
N SER A 8 -6.92 0.53 17.37
CA SER A 8 -5.94 0.80 16.32
C SER A 8 -6.20 2.14 15.64
N VAL A 9 -5.12 2.80 15.22
CA VAL A 9 -5.16 4.01 14.39
C VAL A 9 -4.57 3.75 13.01
N GLY A 10 -5.25 4.21 11.96
CA GLY A 10 -4.70 4.28 10.61
C GLY A 10 -4.53 5.75 10.21
N ILE A 11 -3.34 6.12 9.76
CA ILE A 11 -3.02 7.46 9.28
C ILE A 11 -2.51 7.33 7.85
N ASP A 12 -3.22 7.92 6.91
CA ASP A 12 -2.81 7.98 5.51
C ASP A 12 -2.42 9.41 5.17
N ILE A 13 -1.18 9.58 4.73
CA ILE A 13 -0.55 10.86 4.40
C ILE A 13 -0.30 10.87 2.90
N GLY A 14 -1.32 11.29 2.16
CA GLY A 14 -1.24 11.47 0.71
C GLY A 14 -0.67 12.82 0.30
N THR A 15 -0.52 13.00 -1.01
CA THR A 15 0.00 14.25 -1.61
C THR A 15 -0.90 15.44 -1.35
N THR A 16 -2.21 15.24 -1.42
CA THR A 16 -3.20 16.30 -1.22
C THR A 16 -3.83 16.24 0.16
N THR A 17 -4.11 15.04 0.65
CA THR A 17 -4.97 14.85 1.81
C THR A 17 -4.36 13.91 2.84
N THR A 18 -4.59 14.24 4.11
CA THR A 18 -4.31 13.36 5.24
C THR A 18 -5.62 12.90 5.86
N GLN A 19 -5.69 11.62 6.21
CA GLN A 19 -6.87 10.98 6.75
C GLN A 19 -6.49 10.16 7.98
N VAL A 20 -7.33 10.21 9.02
CA VAL A 20 -7.14 9.46 10.27
C VAL A 20 -8.39 8.63 10.54
N ILE A 21 -8.21 7.33 10.78
CA ILE A 21 -9.28 6.41 11.19
C ILE A 21 -8.91 5.76 12.51
N PHE A 22 -9.91 5.59 13.38
CA PHE A 22 -9.79 4.77 14.57
C PHE A 22 -10.68 3.54 14.42
N SER A 23 -10.12 2.38 14.72
CA SER A 23 -10.81 1.11 14.59
C SER A 23 -10.69 0.28 15.86
N ARG A 24 -11.74 -0.49 16.16
CA ARG A 24 -11.69 -1.61 17.09
C ARG A 24 -11.43 -2.89 16.30
N LEU A 25 -10.42 -3.63 16.70
CA LEU A 25 -9.97 -4.86 16.09
C LEU A 25 -10.30 -6.03 17.02
N SER A 26 -11.08 -7.01 16.54
CA SER A 26 -11.38 -8.24 17.29
C SER A 26 -10.49 -9.39 16.82
N LEU A 27 -9.80 -10.03 17.75
CA LEU A 27 -8.90 -11.15 17.49
C LEU A 27 -9.34 -12.41 18.23
N VAL A 28 -9.12 -13.57 17.59
CA VAL A 28 -9.37 -14.89 18.17
C VAL A 28 -8.08 -15.70 18.11
N ASN A 29 -7.69 -16.31 19.23
CA ASN A 29 -6.61 -17.29 19.23
C ASN A 29 -7.12 -18.61 18.61
N ARG A 30 -6.56 -18.99 17.47
CA ARG A 30 -6.82 -20.26 16.76
C ARG A 30 -5.87 -21.38 17.13
N ALA A 31 -4.81 -21.10 17.88
CA ALA A 31 -3.91 -22.14 18.35
C ALA A 31 -4.55 -22.99 19.45
N SER A 32 -4.18 -24.27 19.45
CA SER A 32 -4.51 -25.18 20.54
C SER A 32 -3.85 -24.72 21.84
N ILE A 33 -4.37 -25.12 23.01
CA ILE A 33 -3.85 -24.70 24.33
C ILE A 33 -2.34 -25.00 24.51
N SER A 34 -1.84 -26.04 23.84
CA SER A 34 -0.44 -26.47 23.90
C SER A 34 0.47 -25.88 22.80
N GLN A 35 -0.07 -25.00 21.95
CA GLN A 35 0.67 -24.38 20.84
C GLN A 35 0.87 -22.89 21.12
N VAL A 36 1.89 -22.32 20.47
CA VAL A 36 2.11 -20.87 20.49
C VAL A 36 0.84 -20.16 20.01
N PRO A 37 0.31 -19.16 20.74
CA PRO A 37 -0.91 -18.45 20.36
C PRO A 37 -0.88 -17.96 18.92
N ARG A 38 -1.93 -18.29 18.16
CA ARG A 38 -2.11 -17.83 16.77
C ARG A 38 -3.34 -16.95 16.74
N TYR A 39 -3.14 -15.66 16.97
CA TYR A 39 -4.22 -14.70 16.89
C TYR A 39 -4.57 -14.42 15.42
N GLU A 40 -5.85 -14.56 15.09
CA GLU A 40 -6.38 -14.18 13.80
C GLU A 40 -7.44 -13.10 13.97
N PHE A 41 -7.42 -12.18 13.02
CA PHE A 41 -8.43 -11.17 12.89
C PHE A 41 -9.76 -11.78 12.49
N VAL A 42 -10.82 -11.41 13.19
CA VAL A 42 -12.18 -11.86 12.84
C VAL A 42 -13.12 -10.71 12.52
N LYS A 43 -12.83 -9.49 12.97
CA LYS A 43 -13.71 -8.34 12.75
C LYS A 43 -13.01 -7.01 12.93
N ARG A 44 -13.27 -6.09 11.99
CA ARG A 44 -12.99 -4.65 12.14
C ARG A 44 -14.27 -3.88 12.38
N GLU A 45 -14.21 -2.92 13.28
CA GLU A 45 -15.22 -1.90 13.41
C GLU A 45 -14.56 -0.53 13.40
N ILE A 46 -14.90 0.31 12.41
CA ILE A 46 -14.42 1.70 12.40
C ILE A 46 -15.27 2.49 13.39
N ILE A 47 -14.64 2.99 14.45
CA ILE A 47 -15.32 3.71 15.54
C ILE A 47 -15.33 5.22 15.32
N TRP A 48 -14.38 5.75 14.55
CA TRP A 48 -14.32 7.16 14.21
C TRP A 48 -13.51 7.39 12.92
N GLN A 49 -13.87 8.42 12.16
CA GLN A 49 -13.22 8.80 10.91
C GLN A 49 -13.07 10.32 10.84
N SER A 50 -11.89 10.80 10.47
CA SER A 50 -11.66 12.23 10.30
C SER A 50 -12.42 12.78 9.08
N PRO A 51 -12.71 14.10 9.03
CA PRO A 51 -12.87 14.76 7.75
C PRO A 51 -11.63 14.54 6.88
N VAL A 52 -11.77 14.72 5.57
CA VAL A 52 -10.63 14.75 4.65
C VAL A 52 -9.90 16.08 4.89
N LEU A 53 -8.66 16.00 5.37
CA LEU A 53 -7.87 17.18 5.74
C LEU A 53 -6.80 17.41 4.68
N PHE A 54 -6.43 18.65 4.40
CA PHE A 54 -5.31 18.93 3.51
C PHE A 54 -3.99 18.54 4.18
N THR A 55 -3.14 17.80 3.45
CA THR A 55 -1.80 17.49 3.92
C THR A 55 -1.00 18.80 4.02
N PRO A 56 -0.37 19.10 5.17
CA PRO A 56 0.40 20.32 5.35
C PRO A 56 1.76 20.19 4.66
N VAL A 57 1.76 20.29 3.33
CA VAL A 57 2.97 20.39 2.50
C VAL A 57 3.22 21.86 2.14
N ASP A 58 4.49 22.21 1.93
CA ASP A 58 4.87 23.50 1.35
C ASP A 58 4.85 23.46 -0.20
N PHE A 59 5.16 24.58 -0.84
CA PHE A 59 5.16 24.70 -2.30
C PHE A 59 6.22 23.82 -3.00
N ALA A 60 7.29 23.46 -2.30
CA ALA A 60 8.33 22.57 -2.80
C ALA A 60 8.02 21.09 -2.47
N GLY A 61 6.87 20.80 -1.86
CA GLY A 61 6.41 19.48 -1.49
C GLY A 61 6.91 19.00 -0.13
N PHE A 62 7.64 19.80 0.64
CA PHE A 62 8.14 19.38 1.95
C PHE A 62 7.01 19.31 2.97
N LEU A 63 6.97 18.22 3.73
CA LEU A 63 6.02 18.04 4.82
C LEU A 63 6.34 18.98 5.99
N ARG A 64 5.35 19.74 6.45
CA ARG A 64 5.43 20.58 7.65
C ARG A 64 5.07 19.74 8.86
N GLU A 65 6.10 19.12 9.43
CA GLU A 65 6.00 18.07 10.45
C GLU A 65 5.20 18.47 11.70
N GLU A 66 5.44 19.68 12.25
CA GLU A 66 4.72 20.16 13.43
C GLU A 66 3.23 20.37 13.15
N GLU A 67 2.89 20.88 11.97
CA GLU A 67 1.50 21.07 11.55
C GLU A 67 0.80 19.72 11.31
N LEU A 68 1.51 18.74 10.73
CA LEU A 68 1.00 17.38 10.56
C LEU A 68 0.70 16.72 11.91
N LEU A 69 1.63 16.83 12.86
CA LEU A 69 1.42 16.30 14.21
C LEU A 69 0.22 16.98 14.89
N ALA A 70 0.12 18.30 14.82
CA ALA A 70 -1.00 19.04 15.40
C ALA A 70 -2.34 18.63 14.76
N LEU A 71 -2.35 18.45 13.44
CA LEU A 71 -3.51 17.98 12.68
C LEU A 71 -3.96 16.59 13.15
N VAL A 72 -3.03 15.65 13.31
CA VAL A 72 -3.32 14.29 13.79
C VAL A 72 -3.81 14.32 15.25
N LEU A 73 -3.13 15.02 16.15
CA LEU A 73 -3.53 15.12 17.56
C LEU A 73 -4.91 15.77 17.74
N ALA A 74 -5.27 16.73 16.88
CA ALA A 74 -6.62 17.28 16.86
C ALA A 74 -7.67 16.21 16.50
N GLN A 75 -7.33 15.21 15.68
CA GLN A 75 -8.23 14.10 15.36
C GLN A 75 -8.38 13.12 16.53
N TYR A 76 -7.30 12.85 17.27
CA TYR A 76 -7.38 12.09 18.54
C TYR A 76 -8.33 12.77 19.54
N GLN A 77 -8.18 14.09 19.71
CA GLN A 77 -9.04 14.88 20.58
C GLN A 77 -10.50 14.86 20.10
N ALA A 78 -10.75 15.01 18.80
CA ALA A 78 -12.09 14.96 18.22
C ALA A 78 -12.75 13.58 18.35
N ALA A 79 -11.95 12.51 18.34
CA ALA A 79 -12.41 11.14 18.59
C ALA A 79 -12.61 10.83 20.08
N GLY A 80 -12.11 11.67 20.99
CA GLY A 80 -12.11 11.42 22.43
C GLY A 80 -11.18 10.27 22.84
N ILE A 81 -10.12 10.02 22.06
CA ILE A 81 -9.18 8.92 22.27
C ILE A 81 -7.84 9.50 22.72
N ALA A 82 -7.31 9.00 23.82
CA ALA A 82 -5.97 9.37 24.27
C ALA A 82 -4.90 8.54 23.53
N PRO A 83 -3.81 9.12 23.01
CA PRO A 83 -2.78 8.38 22.28
C PRO A 83 -2.27 7.13 22.99
N GLU A 84 -2.16 7.18 24.32
CA GLU A 84 -1.66 6.09 25.17
C GLU A 84 -2.60 4.88 25.23
N THR A 85 -3.85 5.03 24.78
CA THR A 85 -4.85 3.95 24.73
C THR A 85 -4.86 3.19 23.41
N ILE A 86 -4.07 3.63 22.42
CA ILE A 86 -3.91 2.93 21.16
C ILE A 86 -2.92 1.78 21.33
N ASP A 87 -3.36 0.57 21.00
CA ASP A 87 -2.55 -0.65 21.10
C ASP A 87 -1.62 -0.82 19.88
N SER A 88 -2.04 -0.35 18.71
CA SER A 88 -1.28 -0.48 17.46
C SER A 88 -1.67 0.59 16.45
N GLY A 89 -0.82 0.86 15.47
CA GLY A 89 -1.14 1.85 14.44
C GLY A 89 -0.34 1.69 13.16
N ALA A 90 -0.92 2.18 12.06
CA ALA A 90 -0.29 2.24 10.74
C ALA A 90 -0.18 3.70 10.32
N ILE A 91 0.99 4.09 9.83
CA ILE A 91 1.19 5.34 9.09
C ILE A 91 1.63 4.96 7.68
N ILE A 92 0.80 5.32 6.70
CA ILE A 92 1.09 5.14 5.29
C ILE A 92 1.38 6.50 4.66
N ILE A 93 2.41 6.54 3.84
CA ILE A 93 2.73 7.67 2.98
C ILE A 93 2.51 7.25 1.54
N THR A 94 1.77 8.05 0.78
CA THR A 94 1.46 7.74 -0.61
C THR A 94 1.79 8.89 -1.56
N GLY A 95 1.73 8.58 -2.86
CA GLY A 95 1.90 9.54 -3.95
C GLY A 95 3.26 10.25 -3.96
N GLU A 96 3.26 11.50 -4.41
CA GLU A 96 4.47 12.31 -4.54
C GLU A 96 5.08 12.70 -3.17
N THR A 97 4.26 12.77 -2.11
CA THR A 97 4.76 13.05 -0.75
C THR A 97 5.77 12.00 -0.29
N ALA A 98 5.59 10.73 -0.68
CA ALA A 98 6.53 9.64 -0.39
C ALA A 98 7.94 9.89 -0.94
N LYS A 99 8.07 10.66 -2.02
CA LYS A 99 9.34 10.95 -2.70
C LYS A 99 10.07 12.16 -2.13
N THR A 100 9.46 12.89 -1.18
CA THR A 100 10.05 14.10 -0.63
C THR A 100 11.17 13.76 0.34
N ARG A 101 12.24 14.57 0.35
CA ARG A 101 13.46 14.29 1.13
C ARG A 101 13.20 14.24 2.64
N ASN A 102 12.18 14.93 3.14
CA ASN A 102 11.88 15.00 4.56
C ASN A 102 10.71 14.11 5.01
N ALA A 103 10.00 13.41 4.12
CA ALA A 103 8.86 12.57 4.50
C ALA A 103 9.23 11.48 5.50
N ARG A 104 10.29 10.71 5.22
CA ARG A 104 10.70 9.60 6.09
C ARG A 104 11.14 10.08 7.48
N PRO A 105 12.03 11.08 7.65
CA PRO A 105 12.33 11.65 8.96
C PRO A 105 11.09 12.16 9.70
N ALA A 106 10.23 12.91 9.01
CA ALA A 106 9.04 13.52 9.63
C ALA A 106 8.09 12.48 10.24
N ILE A 107 7.99 11.34 9.58
CA ILE A 107 7.04 10.30 9.99
C ILE A 107 7.64 9.34 11.00
N VAL A 108 8.95 9.13 10.98
CA VAL A 108 9.63 8.47 12.09
C VAL A 108 9.41 9.27 13.38
N ALA A 109 9.52 10.60 13.35
CA ALA A 109 9.24 11.40 14.54
C ALA A 109 7.76 11.43 14.91
N LEU A 110 6.85 11.46 13.93
CA LEU A 110 5.41 11.31 14.17
C LEU A 110 5.09 9.98 14.87
N SER A 111 5.63 8.87 14.36
CA SER A 111 5.47 7.54 14.97
C SER A 111 6.00 7.52 16.40
N GLN A 112 7.23 8.00 16.64
CA GLN A 112 7.80 8.05 18.00
C GLN A 112 6.94 8.80 19.02
N ARG A 113 6.14 9.79 18.59
CA ARG A 113 5.25 10.56 19.46
C ARG A 113 3.88 9.91 19.66
N LEU A 114 3.42 9.08 18.73
CA LEU A 114 2.09 8.47 18.77
C LEU A 114 2.08 7.02 19.28
N GLY A 115 3.19 6.29 19.14
CA GLY A 115 3.31 4.89 19.57
C GLY A 115 4.20 4.04 18.66
N ASP A 116 4.35 2.75 18.97
CA ASP A 116 5.11 1.81 18.14
C ASP A 116 4.29 1.37 16.91
N PHE A 117 4.22 2.26 15.92
CA PHE A 117 3.42 2.08 14.71
C PHE A 117 4.22 1.48 13.57
N VAL A 118 3.51 0.83 12.67
CA VAL A 118 4.02 0.45 11.36
C VAL A 118 4.14 1.71 10.53
N VAL A 119 5.32 2.00 10.02
CA VAL A 119 5.52 3.07 9.06
C VAL A 119 5.83 2.44 7.72
N ALA A 120 4.95 2.65 6.74
CA ALA A 120 5.18 2.22 5.38
C ALA A 120 5.16 3.41 4.42
N THR A 121 6.16 3.45 3.56
CA THR A 121 6.10 4.25 2.35
C THR A 121 5.51 3.37 1.26
N ALA A 122 4.31 3.68 0.80
CA ALA A 122 3.68 3.00 -0.31
C ALA A 122 3.98 3.75 -1.60
N GLY A 123 4.71 3.09 -2.50
CA GLY A 123 4.80 3.54 -3.87
C GLY A 123 3.51 3.22 -4.63
N PRO A 124 3.50 3.43 -5.96
CA PRO A 124 2.29 3.31 -6.75
C PRO A 124 1.67 1.90 -6.74
N HIS A 125 2.48 0.83 -6.69
CA HIS A 125 1.97 -0.54 -6.69
C HIS A 125 1.31 -0.88 -5.34
N LEU A 126 2.00 -0.59 -4.23
CA LEU A 126 1.52 -0.89 -2.89
C LEU A 126 0.28 -0.04 -2.55
N GLU A 127 0.25 1.25 -2.92
CA GLU A 127 -0.92 2.10 -2.75
C GLU A 127 -2.14 1.52 -3.48
N SER A 128 -1.96 1.08 -4.73
CA SER A 128 -3.01 0.43 -5.51
C SER A 128 -3.59 -0.81 -4.82
N ILE A 129 -2.71 -1.68 -4.31
CA ILE A 129 -3.09 -2.91 -3.61
C ILE A 129 -3.87 -2.60 -2.34
N ILE A 130 -3.39 -1.65 -1.53
CA ILE A 130 -4.02 -1.25 -0.27
C ILE A 130 -5.41 -0.64 -0.52
N ALA A 131 -5.54 0.23 -1.52
CA ALA A 131 -6.84 0.77 -1.91
C ALA A 131 -7.79 -0.33 -2.42
N GLY A 132 -7.28 -1.33 -3.14
CA GLY A 132 -8.03 -2.52 -3.54
C GLY A 132 -8.55 -3.35 -2.38
N PHE A 133 -7.77 -3.49 -1.31
CA PHE A 133 -8.22 -4.14 -0.08
C PHE A 133 -9.31 -3.33 0.61
N GLY A 134 -9.10 -2.03 0.85
CA GLY A 134 -10.06 -1.23 1.61
C GLY A 134 -11.33 -0.85 0.86
N SER A 135 -11.34 -0.94 -0.47
CA SER A 135 -12.57 -0.88 -1.28
C SER A 135 -13.39 -2.17 -1.23
N GLY A 136 -12.79 -3.28 -0.78
CA GLY A 136 -13.41 -4.61 -0.76
C GLY A 136 -13.32 -5.36 -2.09
N ALA A 137 -12.58 -4.85 -3.07
CA ALA A 137 -12.42 -5.46 -4.38
C ALA A 137 -11.76 -6.86 -4.30
N GLN A 138 -10.77 -7.00 -3.42
CA GLN A 138 -10.12 -8.30 -3.19
C GLN A 138 -11.10 -9.33 -2.60
N THR A 139 -11.84 -8.96 -1.55
CA THR A 139 -12.84 -9.84 -0.93
C THR A 139 -13.92 -10.26 -1.93
N LEU A 140 -14.36 -9.33 -2.79
CA LEU A 140 -15.32 -9.64 -3.86
C LEU A 140 -14.73 -10.64 -4.87
N SER A 141 -13.47 -10.43 -5.28
CA SER A 141 -12.75 -11.33 -6.19
C SER A 141 -12.63 -12.75 -5.61
N GLU A 142 -12.31 -12.86 -4.34
CA GLU A 142 -12.18 -14.14 -3.63
C GLU A 142 -13.52 -14.87 -3.53
N GLN A 143 -14.56 -14.20 -3.04
CA GLN A 143 -15.89 -14.81 -2.87
C GLN A 143 -16.53 -15.25 -4.19
N LYS A 144 -16.23 -14.54 -5.28
CA LYS A 144 -16.77 -14.84 -6.61
C LYS A 144 -15.84 -15.70 -7.45
N MET A 145 -14.63 -16.01 -6.95
CA MET A 145 -13.59 -16.71 -7.69
C MET A 145 -13.39 -16.10 -9.09
N ALA A 146 -13.34 -14.77 -9.16
CA ALA A 146 -13.40 -14.03 -10.42
C ALA A 146 -12.46 -12.82 -10.44
N ARG A 147 -12.33 -12.20 -11.62
CA ARG A 147 -11.51 -11.00 -11.80
C ARG A 147 -12.23 -9.73 -11.37
N VAL A 148 -11.64 -8.96 -10.46
CA VAL A 148 -12.17 -7.67 -10.01
C VAL A 148 -11.06 -6.62 -10.11
N LEU A 149 -11.36 -5.52 -10.77
CA LEU A 149 -10.46 -4.37 -10.89
C LEU A 149 -10.94 -3.28 -9.95
N ASN A 150 -10.04 -2.72 -9.15
CA ASN A 150 -10.27 -1.46 -8.47
C ASN A 150 -9.46 -0.35 -9.14
N ILE A 151 -10.08 0.82 -9.33
CA ILE A 151 -9.39 2.06 -9.69
C ILE A 151 -9.66 3.07 -8.57
N ASP A 152 -8.64 3.39 -7.80
CA ASP A 152 -8.68 4.43 -6.77
C ASP A 152 -8.23 5.75 -7.38
N ILE A 153 -9.18 6.68 -7.55
CA ILE A 153 -8.95 7.95 -8.24
C ILE A 153 -8.91 9.08 -7.21
N GLY A 154 -7.69 9.53 -6.91
CA GLY A 154 -7.39 10.60 -5.97
C GLY A 154 -7.26 11.98 -6.62
N GLY A 155 -6.51 12.85 -5.95
CA GLY A 155 -6.24 14.21 -6.43
C GLY A 155 -5.21 14.25 -7.57
N GLY A 156 -4.12 13.48 -7.45
CA GLY A 156 -3.02 13.50 -8.45
C GLY A 156 -2.95 12.27 -9.34
N THR A 157 -3.41 11.12 -8.85
CA THR A 157 -3.20 9.81 -9.48
C THR A 157 -4.46 8.95 -9.46
N ALA A 158 -4.48 7.98 -10.37
CA ALA A 158 -5.41 6.89 -10.43
C ALA A 158 -4.63 5.57 -10.29
N ASN A 159 -4.90 4.85 -9.22
CA ASN A 159 -4.20 3.64 -8.79
C ASN A 159 -5.05 2.41 -9.12
N TYR A 160 -4.50 1.48 -9.88
CA TYR A 160 -5.20 0.30 -10.41
C TYR A 160 -4.70 -0.95 -9.75
N VAL A 161 -5.60 -1.85 -9.37
CA VAL A 161 -5.23 -3.22 -9.00
C VAL A 161 -6.24 -4.23 -9.51
N LEU A 162 -5.73 -5.24 -10.21
CA LEU A 162 -6.50 -6.37 -10.69
C LEU A 162 -6.31 -7.55 -9.73
N PHE A 163 -7.41 -8.02 -9.16
CA PHE A 163 -7.47 -9.25 -8.38
C PHE A 163 -8.09 -10.39 -9.20
N GLU A 164 -7.63 -11.62 -8.98
CA GLU A 164 -8.24 -12.85 -9.47
C GLU A 164 -8.29 -13.88 -8.33
N ALA A 165 -9.51 -14.35 -8.00
CA ALA A 165 -9.73 -15.23 -6.85
C ALA A 165 -9.04 -14.74 -5.56
N GLY A 166 -9.08 -13.43 -5.32
CA GLY A 166 -8.48 -12.80 -4.14
C GLY A 166 -6.96 -12.55 -4.22
N ARG A 167 -6.29 -12.95 -5.31
CA ARG A 167 -4.85 -12.75 -5.51
C ARG A 167 -4.57 -11.51 -6.36
N VAL A 168 -3.54 -10.75 -6.02
CA VAL A 168 -3.05 -9.63 -6.85
C VAL A 168 -2.42 -10.19 -8.14
N ILE A 169 -2.95 -9.79 -9.29
CA ILE A 169 -2.41 -10.18 -10.61
C ILE A 169 -1.51 -9.09 -11.17
N SER A 170 -1.96 -7.84 -11.12
CA SER A 170 -1.22 -6.70 -11.65
C SER A 170 -1.73 -5.42 -10.99
N SER A 171 -0.89 -4.40 -10.97
CA SER A 171 -1.26 -3.04 -10.60
C SER A 171 -0.61 -2.04 -11.54
N ALA A 172 -1.24 -0.87 -11.67
CA ALA A 172 -0.74 0.23 -12.48
C ALA A 172 -1.05 1.56 -11.80
N CYS A 173 -0.33 2.61 -12.15
CA CYS A 173 -0.61 3.96 -11.68
C CYS A 173 -0.50 4.97 -12.82
N LEU A 174 -1.52 5.81 -12.93
CA LEU A 174 -1.62 6.86 -13.94
C LEU A 174 -1.71 8.23 -13.26
N ASN A 175 -0.94 9.22 -13.72
CA ASN A 175 -1.07 10.62 -13.29
C ASN A 175 -2.35 11.27 -13.86
N VAL A 176 -3.50 10.81 -13.38
CA VAL A 176 -4.84 11.35 -13.65
C VAL A 176 -5.58 11.45 -12.32
N GLY A 177 -6.07 12.63 -11.97
CA GLY A 177 -6.80 12.85 -10.73
C GLY A 177 -7.51 14.21 -10.72
N GLY A 178 -8.39 14.41 -9.73
CA GLY A 178 -9.25 15.59 -9.68
C GLY A 178 -8.52 16.92 -9.51
N ARG A 179 -7.38 16.90 -8.81
CA ARG A 179 -6.58 18.09 -8.43
C ARG A 179 -5.42 18.38 -9.36
N LEU A 180 -5.34 17.70 -10.51
CA LEU A 180 -4.37 18.09 -11.54
C LEU A 180 -4.58 19.53 -12.02
N LEU A 181 -5.81 20.05 -11.90
CA LEU A 181 -6.13 21.46 -11.97
C LEU A 181 -6.73 21.91 -10.63
N GLU A 182 -6.12 22.91 -10.00
CA GLU A 182 -6.69 23.55 -8.82
C GLU A 182 -7.53 24.74 -9.25
N THR A 183 -8.72 24.87 -8.67
CA THR A 183 -9.69 25.90 -9.03
C THR A 183 -10.14 26.68 -7.79
N ARG A 184 -10.68 27.86 -8.02
CA ARG A 184 -11.59 28.50 -7.08
C ARG A 184 -12.96 27.82 -7.11
N SER A 185 -13.81 28.17 -6.15
CA SER A 185 -15.19 27.68 -6.07
C SER A 185 -16.08 28.13 -7.24
N ASP A 186 -15.65 29.13 -8.02
CA ASP A 186 -16.33 29.62 -9.24
C ASP A 186 -15.84 28.94 -10.53
N GLY A 187 -14.86 28.02 -10.42
CA GLY A 187 -14.28 27.30 -11.56
C GLY A 187 -13.09 27.99 -12.23
N HIS A 188 -12.67 29.16 -11.76
CA HIS A 188 -11.42 29.78 -12.25
C HIS A 188 -10.23 28.90 -11.86
N VAL A 189 -9.46 28.44 -12.85
CA VAL A 189 -8.24 27.65 -12.62
C VAL A 189 -7.16 28.54 -12.02
N LEU A 190 -6.61 28.13 -10.90
CA LEU A 190 -5.51 28.80 -10.22
C LEU A 190 -4.16 28.31 -10.72
N ARG A 191 -4.04 27.01 -10.99
CA ARG A 191 -2.83 26.37 -11.50
C ARG A 191 -3.09 24.96 -12.01
N ALA A 192 -2.13 24.45 -12.78
CA ALA A 192 -2.05 23.06 -13.18
C ALA A 192 -0.79 22.40 -12.60
N HIS A 193 -0.91 21.14 -12.18
CA HIS A 193 0.24 20.26 -12.01
C HIS A 193 0.78 19.84 -13.39
N PRO A 194 2.05 19.38 -13.50
CA PRO A 194 2.66 19.04 -14.79
C PRO A 194 1.81 18.09 -15.65
N ALA A 195 1.23 17.05 -15.05
CA ALA A 195 0.34 16.12 -15.74
C ALA A 195 -0.95 16.80 -16.25
N GLY A 196 -1.54 17.70 -15.46
CA GLY A 196 -2.69 18.50 -15.88
C GLY A 196 -2.37 19.41 -17.07
N GLN A 197 -1.17 20.02 -17.08
CA GLN A 197 -0.70 20.81 -18.20
C GLN A 197 -0.52 19.95 -19.46
N TRP A 198 0.05 18.75 -19.36
CA TRP A 198 0.22 17.87 -20.53
C TRP A 198 -1.12 17.44 -21.15
N ILE A 199 -2.13 17.22 -20.32
CA ILE A 199 -3.49 16.90 -20.80
C ILE A 199 -4.09 18.13 -21.49
N ALA A 200 -3.97 19.32 -20.89
CA ALA A 200 -4.44 20.57 -21.51
C ALA A 200 -3.74 20.86 -22.84
N ASP A 201 -2.41 20.69 -22.89
CA ASP A 201 -1.59 20.87 -24.10
C ASP A 201 -2.03 19.92 -25.22
N SER A 202 -2.40 18.68 -24.88
CA SER A 202 -2.85 17.69 -25.86
C SER A 202 -4.18 18.05 -26.53
N LEU A 203 -5.02 18.83 -25.84
CA LEU A 203 -6.35 19.22 -26.31
C LEU A 203 -6.34 20.59 -27.00
N PHE A 204 -5.54 21.53 -26.49
CA PHE A 204 -5.63 22.95 -26.87
C PHE A 204 -4.34 23.52 -27.47
N GLY A 205 -3.28 22.71 -27.56
CA GLY A 205 -1.97 23.13 -28.06
C GLY A 205 -0.98 23.43 -26.94
N ALA A 206 0.31 23.26 -27.25
CA ALA A 206 1.39 23.37 -26.28
C ALA A 206 1.48 24.76 -25.64
N GLY A 207 1.55 24.80 -24.30
CA GLY A 207 1.68 26.04 -23.53
C GLY A 207 0.36 26.79 -23.36
N VAL A 208 -0.78 26.11 -23.49
CA VAL A 208 -2.09 26.72 -23.19
C VAL A 208 -2.07 27.28 -21.77
N ASN A 209 -2.50 28.53 -21.61
CA ASN A 209 -2.64 29.12 -20.29
C ASN A 209 -3.88 28.56 -19.60
N VAL A 210 -3.65 27.68 -18.62
CA VAL A 210 -4.71 26.98 -17.89
C VAL A 210 -5.63 27.92 -17.11
N GLU A 211 -5.14 29.08 -16.68
CA GLU A 211 -5.92 30.09 -15.94
C GLU A 211 -7.05 30.69 -16.81
N ASN A 212 -6.89 30.64 -18.13
CA ASN A 212 -7.87 31.17 -19.09
C ASN A 212 -8.87 30.10 -19.57
N LEU A 213 -8.81 28.87 -19.05
CA LEU A 213 -9.70 27.80 -19.49
C LEU A 213 -11.13 28.06 -19.03
N THR A 214 -12.06 27.90 -19.97
CA THR A 214 -13.50 27.96 -19.70
C THR A 214 -14.00 26.66 -19.07
N VAL A 215 -15.15 26.69 -18.40
CA VAL A 215 -15.80 25.49 -17.86
C VAL A 215 -16.05 24.42 -18.94
N ILE A 216 -16.33 24.83 -20.18
CA ILE A 216 -16.48 23.90 -21.31
C ILE A 216 -15.16 23.16 -21.58
N GLN A 217 -14.03 23.88 -21.56
CA GLN A 217 -12.72 23.27 -21.74
C GLN A 217 -12.31 22.39 -20.54
N LEU A 218 -12.71 22.74 -19.32
CA LEU A 218 -12.51 21.88 -18.15
C LEU A 218 -13.29 20.57 -18.27
N ASN A 219 -14.52 20.60 -18.82
CA ASN A 219 -15.26 19.38 -19.13
C ASN A 219 -14.57 18.53 -20.21
N GLN A 220 -13.96 19.15 -21.22
CA GLN A 220 -13.17 18.43 -22.23
C GLN A 220 -11.93 17.76 -21.62
N ILE A 221 -11.25 18.44 -20.69
CA ILE A 221 -10.13 17.86 -19.93
C ILE A 221 -10.60 16.67 -19.08
N ALA A 222 -11.71 16.82 -18.35
CA ALA A 222 -12.29 15.75 -17.54
C ALA A 222 -12.71 14.53 -18.41
N ALA A 223 -13.31 14.77 -19.57
CA ALA A 223 -13.63 13.72 -20.54
C ALA A 223 -12.37 13.01 -21.07
N ARG A 224 -11.31 13.77 -21.37
CA ARG A 224 -10.04 13.17 -21.81
C ARG A 224 -9.39 12.35 -20.70
N MET A 225 -9.45 12.80 -19.46
CA MET A 225 -9.00 12.04 -18.29
C MET A 225 -9.75 10.71 -18.16
N ALA A 226 -11.08 10.71 -18.29
CA ALA A 226 -11.87 9.47 -18.27
C ALA A 226 -11.44 8.49 -19.38
N GLN A 227 -11.22 8.98 -20.61
CA GLN A 227 -10.73 8.15 -21.71
C GLN A 227 -9.34 7.56 -21.43
N LEU A 228 -8.43 8.35 -20.86
CA LEU A 228 -7.09 7.89 -20.48
C LEU A 228 -7.16 6.75 -19.44
N LEU A 229 -8.13 6.79 -18.52
CA LEU A 229 -8.33 5.70 -17.56
C LEU A 229 -8.71 4.38 -18.27
N LEU A 230 -9.61 4.46 -19.27
CA LEU A 230 -10.00 3.31 -20.09
C LEU A 230 -8.86 2.78 -20.96
N GLU A 231 -8.02 3.66 -21.52
CA GLU A 231 -6.86 3.26 -22.31
C GLU A 231 -5.90 2.36 -21.52
N VAL A 232 -5.67 2.69 -20.23
CA VAL A 232 -4.85 1.88 -19.33
C VAL A 232 -5.52 0.55 -19.02
N PHE A 233 -6.83 0.55 -18.72
CA PHE A 233 -7.59 -0.68 -18.50
C PHE A 233 -7.55 -1.63 -19.71
N ASN A 234 -7.70 -1.09 -20.91
CA ASN A 234 -7.72 -1.87 -22.15
C ASN A 234 -6.32 -2.36 -22.58
N GLY A 235 -5.25 -1.99 -21.87
CA GLY A 235 -3.88 -2.34 -22.24
C GLY A 235 -3.41 -1.67 -23.55
N ALA A 236 -4.03 -0.56 -23.95
CA ALA A 236 -3.74 0.13 -25.20
C ALA A 236 -3.47 1.63 -24.97
N PRO A 237 -2.42 1.98 -24.20
CA PRO A 237 -2.15 3.36 -23.84
C PRO A 237 -1.68 4.19 -25.05
N SER A 238 -2.33 5.34 -25.30
CA SER A 238 -1.84 6.35 -26.25
C SER A 238 -0.49 6.94 -25.79
N SER A 239 0.16 7.74 -26.66
CA SER A 239 1.40 8.43 -26.30
C SER A 239 1.26 9.34 -25.08
N LEU A 240 0.08 9.95 -24.90
CA LEU A 240 -0.23 10.73 -23.71
C LEU A 240 -0.38 9.83 -22.47
N ALA A 241 -1.10 8.71 -22.58
CA ALA A 241 -1.23 7.75 -21.48
C ALA A 241 0.14 7.19 -21.06
N GLN A 242 1.00 6.81 -22.02
CA GLN A 242 2.37 6.34 -21.75
C GLN A 242 3.21 7.40 -21.02
N ARG A 243 3.06 8.67 -21.37
CA ARG A 243 3.73 9.78 -20.68
C ARG A 243 3.23 9.98 -19.24
N LEU A 244 1.95 9.68 -18.99
CA LEU A 244 1.31 9.86 -17.69
C LEU A 244 1.44 8.63 -16.78
N LEU A 245 1.73 7.45 -17.34
CA LEU A 245 1.96 6.23 -16.58
C LEU A 245 3.19 6.37 -15.68
N MET A 246 3.03 6.02 -14.40
CA MET A 246 4.10 6.01 -13.40
C MET A 246 4.70 4.61 -13.23
N THR A 247 4.01 3.60 -13.73
CA THR A 247 4.38 2.17 -13.71
C THR A 247 4.09 1.59 -15.10
N ASP A 248 4.36 0.30 -15.28
CA ASP A 248 3.84 -0.42 -16.44
C ASP A 248 2.30 -0.40 -16.48
N ALA A 249 1.75 -0.52 -17.68
CA ALA A 249 0.30 -0.61 -17.89
C ALA A 249 -0.25 -1.97 -17.43
N LEU A 250 -1.57 -2.03 -17.21
CA LEU A 250 -2.23 -3.30 -16.92
C LEU A 250 -2.16 -4.25 -18.12
N PRO A 251 -2.07 -5.57 -17.89
CA PRO A 251 -2.27 -6.55 -18.94
C PRO A 251 -3.70 -6.49 -19.46
N VAL A 252 -3.90 -6.87 -20.74
CA VAL A 252 -5.23 -6.97 -21.34
C VAL A 252 -6.08 -7.96 -20.54
N CYS A 253 -7.30 -7.54 -20.18
CA CYS A 253 -8.22 -8.34 -19.37
C CYS A 253 -9.53 -8.62 -20.14
N ASP A 254 -9.66 -9.84 -20.65
CA ASP A 254 -10.81 -10.23 -21.52
C ASP A 254 -12.13 -10.46 -20.76
N SER A 255 -12.07 -10.76 -19.46
CA SER A 255 -13.25 -11.06 -18.64
C SER A 255 -13.13 -10.42 -17.26
N LEU A 256 -13.87 -9.34 -17.05
CA LEU A 256 -13.95 -8.66 -15.77
C LEU A 256 -15.32 -8.94 -15.13
N TYR A 257 -15.33 -9.43 -13.88
CA TYR A 257 -16.58 -9.61 -13.14
C TYR A 257 -17.13 -8.30 -12.59
N ALA A 258 -16.24 -7.44 -12.09
CA ALA A 258 -16.60 -6.13 -11.56
C ALA A 258 -15.46 -5.13 -11.71
N LEU A 259 -15.83 -3.87 -11.94
CA LEU A 259 -14.96 -2.70 -11.81
C LEU A 259 -15.45 -1.88 -10.60
N THR A 260 -14.60 -1.65 -9.61
CA THR A 260 -14.90 -0.73 -8.50
C THR A 260 -14.12 0.58 -8.66
N LEU A 261 -14.78 1.69 -8.34
CA LEU A 261 -14.15 3.01 -8.29
C LEU A 261 -14.08 3.46 -6.83
N SER A 262 -12.88 3.81 -6.37
CA SER A 262 -12.60 4.33 -5.03
C SER A 262 -11.90 5.70 -5.12
N GLY A 263 -11.56 6.26 -3.97
CA GLY A 263 -10.94 7.59 -3.87
C GLY A 263 -11.94 8.73 -3.86
N GLY A 264 -11.41 9.96 -3.86
CA GLY A 264 -12.21 11.18 -3.83
C GLY A 264 -13.12 11.32 -5.06
N VAL A 265 -12.64 10.92 -6.23
CA VAL A 265 -13.43 10.94 -7.46
C VAL A 265 -14.41 9.76 -7.50
N GLY A 266 -14.03 8.58 -7.00
CA GLY A 266 -14.96 7.45 -6.85
C GLY A 266 -16.14 7.77 -5.93
N GLU A 267 -15.93 8.58 -4.89
CA GLU A 267 -17.01 9.09 -4.05
C GLU A 267 -17.90 10.12 -4.77
N CYS A 268 -17.31 11.01 -5.56
CA CYS A 268 -18.09 11.92 -6.40
C CYS A 268 -18.95 11.14 -7.40
N PHE A 269 -18.40 10.05 -7.97
CA PHE A 269 -19.11 9.16 -8.87
C PHE A 269 -20.28 8.46 -8.16
N ARG A 270 -20.07 7.98 -6.93
CA ARG A 270 -21.12 7.37 -6.10
C ARG A 270 -22.23 8.35 -5.72
N ALA A 271 -21.88 9.58 -5.36
CA ALA A 271 -22.84 10.60 -4.95
C ALA A 271 -23.76 11.06 -6.09
N GLY A 272 -23.34 10.90 -7.35
CA GLY A 272 -24.08 11.30 -8.54
C GLY A 272 -23.90 12.77 -8.88
N GLU A 273 -24.97 13.42 -9.38
CA GLU A 273 -24.95 14.83 -9.79
C GLU A 273 -24.51 15.74 -8.64
N ASN A 274 -23.57 16.64 -8.93
CA ASN A 274 -23.02 17.57 -7.95
C ASN A 274 -23.52 18.99 -8.23
N ASP A 275 -24.28 19.56 -7.29
CA ASP A 275 -24.79 20.94 -7.37
C ASP A 275 -23.68 21.99 -7.55
N ASN A 276 -22.47 21.69 -7.07
CA ASN A 276 -21.27 22.52 -7.29
C ASN A 276 -20.09 21.66 -7.79
N PRO A 277 -19.68 21.78 -9.07
CA PRO A 277 -18.61 20.99 -9.65
C PRO A 277 -17.20 21.36 -9.15
N PHE A 278 -17.05 22.48 -8.41
CA PHE A 278 -15.75 22.99 -7.93
C PHE A 278 -15.67 23.06 -6.40
N ARG A 279 -16.56 22.35 -5.67
CA ARG A 279 -16.67 22.42 -4.21
C ARG A 279 -15.40 22.05 -3.43
N PHE A 280 -14.49 21.31 -4.05
CA PHE A 280 -13.21 20.90 -3.47
C PHE A 280 -12.02 21.78 -3.89
N GLY A 281 -12.28 22.82 -4.70
CA GLY A 281 -11.25 23.65 -5.32
C GLY A 281 -10.46 22.89 -6.38
N ASP A 282 -11.10 21.96 -7.07
CA ASP A 282 -10.51 21.14 -8.13
C ASP A 282 -11.59 20.63 -9.10
N ILE A 283 -11.16 19.85 -10.12
CA ILE A 283 -12.04 19.30 -11.17
C ILE A 283 -12.49 17.86 -10.90
N GLY A 284 -12.29 17.33 -9.67
CA GLY A 284 -12.67 15.96 -9.31
C GLY A 284 -14.14 15.62 -9.57
N PRO A 285 -15.11 16.48 -9.21
CA PRO A 285 -16.52 16.26 -9.54
C PRO A 285 -16.80 16.23 -11.05
N LEU A 286 -16.10 17.04 -11.84
CA LEU A 286 -16.21 17.01 -13.31
C LEU A 286 -15.68 15.70 -13.89
N LEU A 287 -14.57 15.19 -13.36
CA LEU A 287 -14.02 13.90 -13.75
C LEU A 287 -14.98 12.75 -13.42
N ALA A 288 -15.59 12.76 -12.23
CA ALA A 288 -16.60 11.77 -11.87
C ALA A 288 -17.81 11.79 -12.82
N GLN A 289 -18.30 12.98 -13.18
CA GLN A 289 -19.39 13.13 -14.15
C GLN A 289 -18.99 12.65 -15.55
N ALA A 290 -17.75 12.93 -15.96
CA ALA A 290 -17.22 12.45 -17.23
C ALA A 290 -17.15 10.92 -17.28
N ILE A 291 -16.72 10.27 -16.21
CA ILE A 291 -16.73 8.80 -16.08
C ILE A 291 -18.17 8.26 -16.14
N HIS A 292 -19.13 8.92 -15.49
CA HIS A 292 -20.54 8.52 -15.51
C HIS A 292 -21.15 8.57 -16.91
N ASN A 293 -20.77 9.58 -17.70
CA ASN A 293 -21.31 9.81 -19.04
C ASN A 293 -20.53 9.08 -20.15
N ASP A 294 -19.39 8.46 -19.83
CA ASP A 294 -18.54 7.83 -20.84
C ASP A 294 -19.11 6.47 -21.29
N PRO A 295 -19.34 6.26 -22.60
CA PRO A 295 -19.91 5.01 -23.12
C PRO A 295 -19.06 3.77 -22.83
N GLY A 296 -17.73 3.92 -22.75
CA GLY A 296 -16.80 2.84 -22.45
C GLY A 296 -16.96 2.37 -21.01
N PHE A 297 -17.07 3.30 -20.05
CA PHE A 297 -17.37 2.94 -18.66
C PHE A 297 -18.78 2.37 -18.49
N ALA A 298 -19.77 2.89 -19.21
CA ALA A 298 -21.14 2.37 -19.18
C ALA A 298 -21.27 0.93 -19.68
N ALA A 299 -20.32 0.46 -20.51
CA ALA A 299 -20.26 -0.92 -20.97
C ALA A 299 -19.58 -1.89 -19.97
N LEU A 300 -18.91 -1.37 -18.94
CA LEU A 300 -18.23 -2.18 -17.93
C LEU A 300 -19.17 -2.53 -16.76
N PRO A 301 -18.93 -3.66 -16.06
CA PRO A 301 -19.70 -4.03 -14.87
C PRO A 301 -19.27 -3.20 -13.66
N VAL A 302 -19.52 -1.89 -13.70
CA VAL A 302 -19.16 -0.97 -12.62
C VAL A 302 -20.02 -1.25 -11.39
N GLN A 303 -19.36 -1.53 -10.26
CA GLN A 303 -19.98 -1.69 -8.96
C GLN A 303 -19.49 -0.61 -8.02
N VAL A 304 -20.42 -0.06 -7.23
CA VAL A 304 -20.10 0.96 -6.23
C VAL A 304 -19.67 0.25 -4.94
N PRO A 305 -18.43 0.44 -4.47
CA PRO A 305 -17.99 -0.15 -3.20
C PRO A 305 -18.65 0.55 -2.00
N ASN A 306 -18.75 -0.17 -0.88
CA ASN A 306 -19.27 0.39 0.38
C ASN A 306 -18.35 1.48 0.97
N GLN A 307 -17.07 1.51 0.58
CA GLN A 307 -16.06 2.47 1.03
C GLN A 307 -15.28 2.99 -0.19
N THR A 308 -15.23 4.31 -0.35
CA THR A 308 -14.67 5.00 -1.53
C THR A 308 -13.46 5.86 -1.13
N VAL A 309 -13.66 7.01 -0.47
CA VAL A 309 -12.60 8.01 -0.16
C VAL A 309 -11.50 7.51 0.78
N ARG A 310 -11.84 6.53 1.63
CA ARG A 310 -10.97 6.04 2.71
C ARG A 310 -10.40 4.66 2.43
N ALA A 311 -10.56 4.15 1.21
CA ALA A 311 -10.14 2.80 0.86
C ALA A 311 -8.66 2.55 1.21
N THR A 312 -7.77 3.50 0.97
CA THR A 312 -6.34 3.35 1.31
C THR A 312 -6.10 3.21 2.82
N VAL A 313 -6.67 4.08 3.65
CA VAL A 313 -6.52 4.00 5.12
C VAL A 313 -7.23 2.77 5.69
N ILE A 314 -8.35 2.39 5.09
CA ILE A 314 -9.09 1.18 5.46
C ILE A 314 -8.33 -0.07 5.00
N GLY A 315 -7.56 -0.03 3.91
CA GLY A 315 -6.62 -1.11 3.60
C GLY A 315 -5.52 -1.21 4.65
N ALA A 316 -5.06 -0.06 5.14
CA ALA A 316 -4.00 0.16 6.11
C ALA A 316 -4.36 -0.22 7.57
N GLY A 317 -4.71 -1.48 7.83
CA GLY A 317 -4.89 -1.96 9.20
C GLY A 317 -3.57 -2.44 9.80
N ALA A 318 -3.15 -1.89 10.95
CA ALA A 318 -1.98 -2.40 11.68
C ALA A 318 -2.33 -3.14 12.96
N HIS A 319 -1.61 -4.24 13.16
CA HIS A 319 -1.52 -4.98 14.41
C HIS A 319 -0.08 -5.42 14.66
N THR A 320 0.29 -5.48 15.94
CA THR A 320 1.63 -5.79 16.44
C THR A 320 1.58 -7.12 17.22
N LEU A 321 1.99 -8.25 16.63
CA LEU A 321 2.19 -9.51 17.37
C LEU A 321 3.68 -9.69 17.69
N SER A 322 4.05 -9.60 18.97
CA SER A 322 5.39 -10.01 19.39
C SER A 322 5.45 -11.52 19.53
N LEU A 323 6.18 -12.17 18.63
CA LEU A 323 6.51 -13.59 18.67
C LEU A 323 8.00 -13.72 19.02
N SER A 324 8.30 -14.46 20.08
CA SER A 324 9.67 -14.82 20.38
C SER A 324 10.04 -16.04 19.55
N GLY A 325 10.75 -15.86 18.44
CA GLY A 325 11.31 -16.97 17.66
C GLY A 325 12.35 -17.72 18.50
N SER A 326 12.24 -19.05 18.57
CA SER A 326 13.10 -19.89 19.42
C SER A 326 14.45 -20.19 18.80
N THR A 327 14.55 -20.18 17.46
CA THR A 327 15.74 -20.67 16.76
C THR A 327 16.20 -19.69 15.69
N ILE A 328 17.34 -19.05 15.93
CA ILE A 328 17.79 -17.96 15.07
C ILE A 328 19.27 -18.16 14.75
N TRP A 329 19.62 -17.88 13.50
CA TRP A 329 20.99 -17.61 13.11
C TRP A 329 21.15 -16.10 12.94
N LEU A 330 22.02 -15.46 13.73
CA LEU A 330 22.39 -14.07 13.58
C LEU A 330 23.89 -13.94 13.37
N ASP A 331 24.31 -13.21 12.34
CA ASP A 331 25.72 -12.89 12.16
C ASP A 331 25.98 -11.42 11.80
N GLY A 332 26.54 -10.69 12.77
CA GLY A 332 27.08 -9.34 12.58
C GLY A 332 26.04 -8.20 12.49
N LEU A 333 24.75 -8.46 12.69
CA LEU A 333 23.71 -7.43 12.56
C LEU A 333 23.74 -6.40 13.69
N SER A 334 23.58 -5.13 13.33
CA SER A 334 23.28 -4.04 14.27
C SER A 334 21.78 -4.02 14.59
N LEU A 335 21.41 -4.51 15.78
CA LEU A 335 20.02 -4.59 16.27
C LEU A 335 19.76 -3.52 17.35
N PRO A 336 18.53 -3.00 17.50
CA PRO A 336 17.30 -3.42 16.82
C PRO A 336 17.14 -2.81 15.42
N ILE A 337 16.39 -3.51 14.56
CA ILE A 337 15.97 -3.03 13.24
C ILE A 337 14.44 -3.06 13.19
N ARG A 338 13.80 -2.01 12.65
CA ARG A 338 12.33 -1.85 12.66
C ARG A 338 11.78 -1.62 11.26
N ASN A 339 10.49 -1.93 11.10
CA ASN A 339 9.68 -1.73 9.89
C ASN A 339 10.34 -2.37 8.65
N ILE A 340 10.77 -3.62 8.79
CA ILE A 340 11.37 -4.39 7.69
C ILE A 340 10.24 -5.05 6.89
N PRO A 341 10.00 -4.70 5.62
CA PRO A 341 8.98 -5.36 4.81
C PRO A 341 9.32 -6.83 4.59
N VAL A 342 8.32 -7.70 4.70
CA VAL A 342 8.44 -9.14 4.46
C VAL A 342 7.88 -9.48 3.07
N VAL A 343 8.76 -10.00 2.22
CA VAL A 343 8.50 -10.33 0.83
C VAL A 343 8.11 -11.80 0.74
N HIS A 344 6.84 -12.05 0.46
CA HIS A 344 6.31 -13.41 0.30
C HIS A 344 6.30 -13.84 -1.17
N PRO A 345 6.83 -15.04 -1.49
CA PRO A 345 6.66 -15.61 -2.81
C PRO A 345 5.18 -15.93 -3.05
N ALA A 346 4.71 -15.75 -4.29
CA ALA A 346 3.31 -15.94 -4.66
C ALA A 346 2.88 -17.42 -4.69
N GLY A 347 3.83 -18.35 -4.72
CA GLY A 347 3.58 -19.78 -4.82
C GLY A 347 4.43 -20.61 -3.86
N GLY A 348 4.15 -21.91 -3.86
CA GLY A 348 4.89 -22.92 -3.06
C GLY A 348 6.03 -23.59 -3.83
N ASN A 349 6.31 -23.18 -5.07
CA ASN A 349 7.27 -23.87 -5.91
C ASN A 349 8.68 -23.31 -5.71
N ALA A 350 9.53 -24.10 -5.04
CA ALA A 350 10.92 -23.76 -4.78
C ALA A 350 11.72 -23.38 -6.05
N ALA A 351 11.35 -23.92 -7.21
CA ALA A 351 12.04 -23.65 -8.48
C ALA A 351 11.77 -22.25 -9.05
N LEU A 352 10.70 -21.57 -8.60
CA LEU A 352 10.29 -20.25 -9.09
C LEU A 352 10.55 -19.13 -8.08
N LEU A 353 11.18 -19.43 -6.93
CA LEU A 353 11.29 -18.48 -5.81
C LEU A 353 11.97 -17.18 -6.19
N VAL A 354 13.00 -17.22 -7.04
CA VAL A 354 13.72 -16.01 -7.46
C VAL A 354 12.78 -15.04 -8.16
N ASP A 355 12.00 -15.53 -9.12
CA ASP A 355 11.05 -14.74 -9.90
C ASP A 355 9.86 -14.30 -9.03
N GLU A 356 9.37 -15.17 -8.15
CA GLU A 356 8.27 -14.87 -7.24
C GLU A 356 8.65 -13.81 -6.19
N TRP A 357 9.87 -13.84 -5.64
CA TRP A 357 10.38 -12.78 -4.77
C TRP A 357 10.57 -11.47 -5.52
N LEU A 358 11.07 -11.51 -6.76
CA LEU A 358 11.22 -10.31 -7.57
C LEU A 358 9.87 -9.65 -7.85
N GLN A 359 8.86 -10.45 -8.23
CA GLN A 359 7.50 -9.97 -8.44
C GLN A 359 6.91 -9.36 -7.16
N ALA A 360 7.10 -10.01 -6.01
CA ALA A 360 6.62 -9.51 -4.72
C ALA A 360 7.33 -8.20 -4.30
N LEU A 361 8.65 -8.08 -4.55
CA LEU A 361 9.38 -6.83 -4.34
C LEU A 361 8.81 -5.70 -5.19
N THR A 362 8.52 -5.95 -6.47
CA THR A 362 7.87 -4.95 -7.36
C THR A 362 6.50 -4.53 -6.82
N GLN A 363 5.67 -5.48 -6.37
CA GLN A 363 4.35 -5.18 -5.81
C GLN A 363 4.41 -4.36 -4.51
N MET A 364 5.52 -4.46 -3.78
CA MET A 364 5.78 -3.67 -2.57
C MET A 364 6.56 -2.38 -2.83
N ASP A 365 6.83 -2.04 -4.10
CA ASP A 365 7.66 -0.91 -4.54
C ASP A 365 9.09 -0.92 -3.95
N LEU A 366 9.65 -2.11 -3.72
CA LEU A 366 10.98 -2.31 -3.14
C LEU A 366 12.02 -2.56 -4.24
N GLN A 367 13.14 -1.89 -4.14
CA GLN A 367 14.27 -2.07 -5.04
C GLN A 367 15.21 -3.17 -4.52
N PRO A 368 15.35 -4.31 -5.23
CA PRO A 368 16.09 -5.48 -4.72
C PRO A 368 17.54 -5.21 -4.33
N GLN A 369 18.17 -4.20 -4.93
CA GLN A 369 19.59 -3.87 -4.76
C GLN A 369 19.85 -2.69 -3.78
N GLN A 370 18.80 -2.00 -3.33
CA GLN A 370 18.93 -0.76 -2.54
C GLN A 370 18.19 -0.81 -1.22
N ASP A 371 17.01 -1.44 -1.18
CA ASP A 371 16.17 -1.43 0.01
C ASP A 371 16.48 -2.59 0.97
N LEU A 372 16.14 -2.39 2.24
CA LEU A 372 16.17 -3.43 3.25
C LEU A 372 14.82 -4.16 3.27
N TYR A 373 14.85 -5.48 3.19
CA TYR A 373 13.68 -6.35 3.24
C TYR A 373 14.04 -7.73 3.81
N ALA A 374 13.02 -8.49 4.19
CA ALA A 374 13.15 -9.88 4.57
C ALA A 374 12.46 -10.79 3.53
N LEU A 375 13.15 -11.84 3.09
CA LEU A 375 12.59 -12.83 2.17
C LEU A 375 11.91 -13.94 2.99
N ALA A 376 10.60 -14.11 2.81
CA ALA A 376 9.90 -15.24 3.39
C ALA A 376 10.07 -16.50 2.54
N LEU A 377 10.21 -17.65 3.20
CA LEU A 377 10.17 -18.96 2.55
C LEU A 377 8.70 -19.43 2.41
N PRO A 378 8.36 -20.22 1.38
CA PRO A 378 7.02 -20.75 1.24
C PRO A 378 6.60 -21.59 2.43
N THR A 379 5.35 -21.41 2.88
CA THR A 379 4.85 -22.01 4.11
C THR A 379 4.63 -23.53 4.02
N GLU A 380 4.42 -24.04 2.80
CA GLU A 380 4.15 -25.44 2.52
C GLU A 380 5.42 -26.29 2.35
N LEU A 381 6.61 -25.68 2.42
CA LEU A 381 7.86 -26.44 2.31
C LEU A 381 7.97 -27.47 3.46
N PRO A 382 8.27 -28.74 3.15
CA PRO A 382 8.44 -29.76 4.17
C PRO A 382 9.76 -29.54 4.93
N VAL A 383 9.77 -29.87 6.22
CA VAL A 383 10.99 -29.80 7.03
C VAL A 383 11.93 -30.95 6.64
N SER A 384 12.77 -30.71 5.64
CA SER A 384 13.68 -31.71 5.09
C SER A 384 14.99 -31.08 4.61
N TYR A 385 16.07 -31.88 4.59
CA TYR A 385 17.35 -31.45 4.05
C TYR A 385 17.26 -31.01 2.59
N ALA A 386 16.45 -31.69 1.78
CA ALA A 386 16.25 -31.36 0.37
C ALA A 386 15.63 -29.96 0.21
N SER A 387 14.63 -29.62 1.03
CA SER A 387 14.00 -28.29 1.01
C SER A 387 14.96 -27.20 1.46
N VAL A 388 15.80 -27.48 2.46
CA VAL A 388 16.85 -26.54 2.89
C VAL A 388 17.84 -26.27 1.75
N GLN A 389 18.30 -27.31 1.03
CA GLN A 389 19.19 -27.14 -0.13
C GLN A 389 18.55 -26.32 -1.25
N GLN A 390 17.28 -26.57 -1.57
CA GLN A 390 16.55 -25.77 -2.56
C GLN A 390 16.47 -24.29 -2.18
N CYS A 391 16.21 -23.99 -0.90
CA CYS A 391 16.20 -22.60 -0.41
C CYS A 391 17.58 -21.96 -0.53
N ILE A 392 18.66 -22.70 -0.23
CA ILE A 392 20.04 -22.22 -0.35
C ILE A 392 20.37 -21.85 -1.80
N GLU A 393 20.05 -22.74 -2.75
CA GLU A 393 20.25 -22.50 -4.18
C GLU A 393 19.49 -21.24 -4.64
N ALA A 394 18.20 -21.14 -4.30
CA ALA A 394 17.38 -19.99 -4.66
C ALA A 394 17.90 -18.67 -4.06
N LEU A 395 18.26 -18.65 -2.77
CA LEU A 395 18.79 -17.46 -2.09
C LEU A 395 20.13 -17.02 -2.69
N GLN A 396 20.99 -17.96 -3.09
CA GLN A 396 22.24 -17.65 -3.76
C GLN A 396 22.03 -17.04 -5.12
N THR A 397 21.21 -17.68 -5.95
CA THR A 397 20.88 -17.17 -7.28
C THR A 397 20.28 -15.77 -7.17
N PHE A 398 19.34 -15.57 -6.25
CA PHE A 398 18.75 -14.26 -5.99
C PHE A 398 19.80 -13.22 -5.59
N CYS A 399 20.65 -13.52 -4.59
CA CYS A 399 21.67 -12.57 -4.12
C CYS A 399 22.77 -12.29 -5.15
N ALA A 400 23.07 -13.24 -6.04
CA ALA A 400 24.02 -13.06 -7.14
C ALA A 400 23.45 -12.14 -8.22
N HIS A 401 22.16 -12.29 -8.56
CA HIS A 401 21.49 -11.41 -9.52
C HIS A 401 21.24 -10.01 -8.96
N PHE A 402 20.95 -9.91 -7.65
CA PHE A 402 20.58 -8.67 -6.97
C PHE A 402 21.51 -8.39 -5.78
N PRO A 403 22.75 -7.96 -6.03
CA PRO A 403 23.66 -7.57 -4.96
C PRO A 403 23.08 -6.38 -4.19
N ASN A 404 23.07 -6.47 -2.86
CA ASN A 404 22.46 -5.48 -1.98
C ASN A 404 23.35 -5.24 -0.74
N PRO A 405 23.59 -3.97 -0.34
CA PRO A 405 24.46 -3.63 0.78
C PRO A 405 23.87 -3.95 2.17
N HIS A 406 22.56 -4.17 2.27
CA HIS A 406 21.88 -4.50 3.52
C HIS A 406 22.04 -5.97 3.92
N PRO A 407 21.89 -6.33 5.21
CA PRO A 407 21.89 -7.73 5.65
C PRO A 407 20.87 -8.57 4.87
N LEU A 408 21.19 -9.84 4.62
CA LEU A 408 20.24 -10.82 4.11
C LEU A 408 19.39 -11.30 5.28
N LEU A 409 18.09 -11.00 5.23
CA LEU A 409 17.12 -11.42 6.24
C LEU A 409 16.20 -12.47 5.61
N VAL A 410 16.07 -13.63 6.25
CA VAL A 410 15.21 -14.72 5.81
C VAL A 410 14.22 -15.05 6.92
N VAL A 411 12.95 -15.19 6.58
CA VAL A 411 11.86 -15.54 7.50
C VAL A 411 11.25 -16.87 7.07
N ALA A 412 11.05 -17.78 8.01
CA ALA A 412 10.41 -19.06 7.77
C ALA A 412 9.40 -19.37 8.87
N CYS A 413 8.27 -19.99 8.52
CA CYS A 413 7.34 -20.51 9.53
C CYS A 413 7.75 -21.93 10.00
N GLN A 414 8.61 -22.61 9.25
CA GLN A 414 9.20 -23.89 9.60
C GLN A 414 10.42 -23.74 10.51
N ASP A 415 10.82 -24.79 11.22
CA ASP A 415 12.09 -24.88 11.96
C ASP A 415 13.26 -25.13 10.99
N PHE A 416 13.73 -24.05 10.35
CA PHE A 416 14.84 -24.07 9.38
C PHE A 416 16.08 -23.29 9.83
N GLY A 417 15.96 -22.42 10.83
CA GLY A 417 16.84 -21.31 11.13
C GLY A 417 18.30 -21.71 11.29
N LYS A 418 18.57 -22.71 12.14
CA LYS A 418 19.94 -23.21 12.35
C LYS A 418 20.50 -23.91 11.11
N ALA A 419 19.76 -24.85 10.53
CA ALA A 419 20.24 -25.66 9.41
C ALA A 419 20.51 -24.78 8.18
N LEU A 420 19.56 -23.91 7.82
CA LEU A 420 19.68 -22.98 6.72
C LEU A 420 20.79 -21.97 6.97
N GLY A 421 20.82 -21.35 8.16
CA GLY A 421 21.84 -20.37 8.53
C GLY A 421 23.27 -20.93 8.46
N MET A 422 23.50 -22.11 9.04
CA MET A 422 24.82 -22.77 9.03
C MET A 422 25.32 -23.10 7.63
N LEU A 423 24.43 -23.58 6.75
CA LEU A 423 24.80 -24.00 5.40
C LEU A 423 24.92 -22.81 4.43
N LEU A 424 24.12 -21.77 4.61
CA LEU A 424 24.14 -20.57 3.78
C LEU A 424 25.30 -19.62 4.14
N ARG A 425 25.69 -19.55 5.42
CA ARG A 425 26.68 -18.59 5.94
C ARG A 425 28.03 -18.61 5.20
N PRO A 426 28.67 -19.76 4.90
CA PRO A 426 29.95 -19.78 4.19
C PRO A 426 29.86 -19.16 2.79
N MET A 427 28.67 -19.24 2.19
CA MET A 427 28.38 -18.78 0.83
C MET A 427 28.02 -17.29 0.81
N MET A 428 27.66 -16.73 1.96
CA MET A 428 27.39 -15.31 2.19
C MET A 428 28.52 -14.64 3.01
N ALA A 429 29.78 -15.07 2.83
CA ALA A 429 30.95 -14.62 3.62
C ALA A 429 31.00 -13.10 3.86
N GLN A 430 30.68 -12.31 2.83
CA GLN A 430 30.80 -10.85 2.79
C GLN A 430 29.53 -10.09 3.20
N ARG A 431 28.44 -10.78 3.51
CA ARG A 431 27.14 -10.18 3.81
C ARG A 431 26.62 -10.68 5.15
N GLN A 432 26.16 -9.77 6.00
CA GLN A 432 25.49 -10.12 7.25
C GLN A 432 24.25 -10.97 6.95
N LEU A 433 23.98 -11.98 7.77
CA LEU A 433 22.90 -12.94 7.57
C LEU A 433 22.08 -13.10 8.85
N ALA A 434 20.76 -13.00 8.71
CA ALA A 434 19.82 -13.45 9.71
C ALA A 434 18.82 -14.44 9.10
N VAL A 435 18.65 -15.60 9.76
CA VAL A 435 17.55 -16.52 9.46
C VAL A 435 16.70 -16.64 10.72
N ILE A 436 15.46 -16.19 10.59
CA ILE A 436 14.44 -16.17 11.64
C ILE A 436 13.41 -17.23 11.26
N ASP A 437 13.26 -18.22 12.12
CA ASP A 437 12.37 -19.35 11.87
C ASP A 437 11.22 -19.38 12.88
N GLU A 438 10.25 -20.27 12.66
CA GLU A 438 9.04 -20.38 13.49
C GLU A 438 8.24 -19.07 13.62
N VAL A 439 8.42 -18.13 12.68
CA VAL A 439 7.66 -16.87 12.61
C VAL A 439 6.68 -16.95 11.46
N ILE A 440 5.40 -16.72 11.76
CA ILE A 440 4.33 -16.70 10.76
C ILE A 440 4.11 -15.27 10.31
N THR A 441 4.37 -15.00 9.03
CA THR A 441 4.09 -13.74 8.34
C THR A 441 3.21 -13.96 7.12
N ARG A 442 2.66 -12.88 6.57
CA ARG A 442 1.81 -12.84 5.39
C ARG A 442 2.29 -11.74 4.43
N THR A 443 1.82 -11.81 3.18
CA THR A 443 2.04 -10.73 2.21
C THR A 443 1.56 -9.38 2.78
N GLY A 444 2.42 -8.37 2.74
CA GLY A 444 2.14 -7.04 3.30
C GLY A 444 2.50 -6.88 4.79
N ASP A 445 3.07 -7.91 5.41
CA ASP A 445 3.62 -7.79 6.76
C ASP A 445 4.99 -7.10 6.76
N TYR A 446 5.25 -6.42 7.86
CA TYR A 446 6.53 -5.88 8.27
C TYR A 446 6.97 -6.58 9.54
N ILE A 447 8.27 -6.62 9.81
CA ILE A 447 8.81 -7.11 11.07
C ILE A 447 9.75 -6.10 11.72
N ASP A 448 9.73 -6.08 13.04
CA ASP A 448 10.81 -5.53 13.84
C ASP A 448 11.62 -6.67 14.44
N ILE A 449 12.93 -6.54 14.41
CA ILE A 449 13.88 -7.46 15.02
C ILE A 449 14.51 -6.71 16.20
N GLY A 450 14.16 -7.10 17.41
CA GLY A 450 14.66 -6.47 18.62
C GLY A 450 16.07 -6.91 19.01
N THR A 451 16.56 -6.44 20.15
CA THR A 451 17.88 -6.82 20.68
C THR A 451 17.86 -8.29 21.16
N PRO A 452 18.89 -9.10 20.84
CA PRO A 452 18.94 -10.47 21.30
C PRO A 452 18.94 -10.58 22.83
N LEU A 453 18.19 -11.56 23.34
CA LEU A 453 18.09 -11.92 24.75
C LEU A 453 18.90 -13.19 25.02
N PHE A 454 19.20 -13.44 26.30
CA PHE A 454 19.86 -14.68 26.76
C PHE A 454 21.15 -15.04 25.99
N GLY A 455 22.01 -14.05 25.72
CA GLY A 455 23.28 -14.29 25.05
C GLY A 455 23.18 -14.63 23.55
N GLY A 456 22.09 -14.22 22.89
CA GLY A 456 21.89 -14.42 21.45
C GLY A 456 21.04 -15.64 21.07
N ALA A 457 20.56 -16.39 22.07
CA ALA A 457 19.74 -17.59 21.83
C ALA A 457 18.32 -17.27 21.35
N VAL A 458 17.80 -16.08 21.68
CA VAL A 458 16.43 -15.67 21.38
C VAL A 458 16.43 -14.22 20.92
N VAL A 459 15.66 -13.90 19.89
CA VAL A 459 15.48 -12.53 19.42
C VAL A 459 13.99 -12.23 19.37
N PRO A 460 13.52 -11.17 20.02
CA PRO A 460 12.12 -10.79 19.94
C PRO A 460 11.84 -10.28 18.53
N VAL A 461 10.86 -10.89 17.87
CA VAL A 461 10.38 -10.48 16.55
C VAL A 461 8.96 -9.99 16.69
N THR A 462 8.69 -8.83 16.13
CA THR A 462 7.36 -8.23 16.17
C THR A 462 6.82 -8.15 14.77
N VAL A 463 5.75 -8.87 14.47
CA VAL A 463 5.07 -8.84 13.18
C VAL A 463 4.04 -7.71 13.18
N LYS A 464 4.12 -6.88 12.15
CA LYS A 464 3.43 -5.62 11.93
C LYS A 464 2.73 -5.66 10.59
N SER A 465 1.44 -5.93 10.55
CA SER A 465 0.74 -6.05 9.26
C SER A 465 0.27 -4.70 8.73
N LEU A 466 0.26 -4.50 7.40
CA LEU A 466 -0.15 -3.22 6.78
C LEU A 466 -1.35 -3.34 5.83
N ALA A 467 -1.79 -4.55 5.49
CA ALA A 467 -2.89 -4.77 4.55
C ALA A 467 -3.66 -6.05 4.89
N PHE A 468 -4.99 -5.99 4.89
CA PHE A 468 -5.80 -7.19 5.13
C PHE A 468 -7.05 -7.30 4.25
N PRO A 469 -7.41 -8.53 3.83
CA PRO A 469 -8.75 -8.86 3.36
C PRO A 469 -9.82 -8.41 4.37
N SER A 470 -10.95 -7.91 3.84
CA SER A 470 -12.12 -7.50 4.65
C SER A 470 -12.92 -8.68 5.15
#